data_AF-A0A5C5XHC1-F1
#
_entry.id   AF-A0A5C5XHC1-F1
#
_cell.length_a   1.000
_cell.length_b   1.000
_cell.length_c   1.000
_cell.angle_alpha   90.00
_cell.angle_beta   90.00
_cell.angle_gamma   90.00
#
_symmetry.space_group_name_H-M   'P 1'
#
loop_
_entity.id
_entity.type
_entity.pdbx_description
1 polymer ?
#
loop_
_entity_poly.entity_id
_entity_poly.type
_entity_poly.pdbx_seq_one_letter_code
_entity_poly.pdbx_strand_id
1 'polypeptide(L)'
;MLARFLFFSLIVTGFLVGPAHAQVEKVGSKLKDKLEQQNKPEKPAPKTQSPESIPLNPKAAPEDTPPAPPNMKSPAKEKSGSSEKLDRQNAKEIAVACLKAYKKKEFQSLSALSTPGNQEMFAALAEFGQKHPRYNSITSGWRWEAISKWKPTEPLTVRYRGSNTAAVEFGATRSESYVVMLEWVDEQWCFEDINSPDRQDFRSLPKERP
;
A
#
# COMPACT_ATOMS: atom_id res chain seq x y z
N MET A 1 18.59 -20.94 -65.28
CA MET A 1 19.63 -21.01 -64.23
C MET A 1 18.88 -20.96 -62.89
N LEU A 2 18.59 -22.11 -62.25
CA LEU A 2 19.36 -22.73 -61.14
C LEU A 2 19.68 -21.71 -60.02
N ALA A 3 19.35 -21.88 -58.74
CA ALA A 3 18.66 -22.91 -57.98
C ALA A 3 18.20 -22.30 -56.64
N ARG A 4 17.10 -22.82 -56.08
CA ARG A 4 16.63 -22.55 -54.71
C ARG A 4 17.53 -23.28 -53.71
N PHE A 5 17.94 -22.61 -52.62
CA PHE A 5 18.39 -23.28 -51.40
C PHE A 5 17.59 -22.75 -50.21
N LEU A 6 16.76 -23.64 -49.67
CA LEU A 6 16.14 -23.58 -48.36
C LEU A 6 17.19 -24.00 -47.33
N PHE A 7 17.41 -23.20 -46.30
CA PHE A 7 18.04 -23.65 -45.06
C PHE A 7 17.04 -23.47 -43.91
N PHE A 8 16.44 -24.60 -43.52
CA PHE A 8 15.81 -24.77 -42.21
C PHE A 8 16.93 -25.01 -41.20
N SER A 9 17.04 -24.18 -40.17
CA SER A 9 17.72 -24.55 -38.93
C SER A 9 16.67 -24.76 -37.84
N LEU A 10 16.44 -26.02 -37.57
CA LEU A 10 15.66 -26.55 -36.45
C LEU A 10 16.60 -26.57 -35.23
N ILE A 11 16.44 -25.65 -34.28
CA ILE A 11 17.08 -25.80 -32.97
C ILE A 11 16.09 -26.50 -32.06
N VAL A 12 16.32 -27.80 -31.85
CA VAL A 12 15.72 -28.59 -30.79
C VAL A 12 16.58 -28.40 -29.55
N THR A 13 16.18 -27.52 -28.66
CA THR A 13 16.64 -27.53 -27.26
C THR A 13 15.59 -28.25 -26.43
N GLY A 14 15.82 -29.55 -26.24
CA GLY A 14 15.15 -30.31 -25.19
C GLY A 14 15.69 -29.86 -23.83
N PHE A 15 14.80 -29.45 -22.93
CA PHE A 15 15.07 -29.50 -21.50
C PHE A 15 14.05 -30.41 -20.84
N LEU A 16 14.59 -31.47 -20.24
CA LEU A 16 13.93 -32.41 -19.37
C LEU A 16 13.23 -31.68 -18.21
N VAL A 17 12.02 -32.16 -17.90
CA VAL A 17 11.35 -31.95 -16.63
C VAL A 17 11.99 -32.83 -15.56
N GLY A 18 12.33 -32.24 -14.41
CA GLY A 18 12.64 -32.92 -13.16
C GLY A 18 12.20 -32.05 -11.97
N PRO A 19 11.62 -32.61 -10.90
CA PRO A 19 10.91 -31.86 -9.88
C PRO A 19 11.88 -31.30 -8.83
N ALA A 20 11.73 -30.02 -8.47
CA ALA A 20 12.40 -29.42 -7.33
C ALA A 20 11.39 -28.62 -6.49
N HIS A 21 10.45 -29.34 -5.88
CA HIS A 21 9.94 -28.93 -4.58
C HIS A 21 11.06 -29.17 -3.55
N ALA A 22 11.23 -28.22 -2.62
CA ALA A 22 12.12 -28.24 -1.44
C ALA A 22 13.43 -27.43 -1.51
N GLN A 23 13.36 -26.09 -1.64
CA GLN A 23 14.41 -25.17 -1.15
C GLN A 23 13.85 -23.79 -0.73
N VAL A 24 12.63 -23.67 -0.19
CA VAL A 24 12.11 -22.37 0.32
C VAL A 24 12.24 -22.25 1.86
N GLU A 25 12.51 -23.33 2.59
CA GLU A 25 12.58 -23.27 4.06
C GLU A 25 13.95 -22.89 4.65
N LYS A 26 15.05 -22.92 3.87
CA LYS A 26 16.40 -22.70 4.42
C LYS A 26 16.92 -21.26 4.39
N VAL A 27 16.22 -20.32 3.76
CA VAL A 27 16.61 -18.89 3.77
C VAL A 27 16.00 -18.16 4.98
N GLY A 28 14.83 -18.58 5.45
CA GLY A 28 14.17 -18.00 6.64
C GLY A 28 14.88 -18.30 7.96
N SER A 29 15.57 -19.43 8.08
CA SER A 29 16.26 -19.82 9.33
C SER A 29 17.51 -18.98 9.60
N LYS A 30 18.31 -18.65 8.57
CA LYS A 30 19.56 -17.89 8.75
C LYS A 30 19.35 -16.40 9.10
N LEU A 31 18.17 -15.85 8.82
CA LEU A 31 17.81 -14.47 9.18
C LEU A 31 17.22 -14.37 10.59
N LYS A 32 16.61 -15.43 11.13
CA LYS A 32 16.17 -15.48 12.53
C LYS A 32 17.34 -15.63 13.51
N ASP A 33 18.30 -16.52 13.22
CA ASP A 33 19.45 -16.75 14.12
C ASP A 33 20.35 -15.52 14.27
N LYS A 34 20.38 -14.63 13.26
CA LYS A 34 21.17 -13.40 13.28
C LYS A 34 20.46 -12.22 13.97
N LEU A 35 19.13 -12.26 14.07
CA LEU A 35 18.32 -11.24 14.75
C LEU A 35 18.14 -11.56 16.25
N GLU A 36 18.16 -12.83 16.63
CA GLU A 36 18.07 -13.28 18.04
C GLU A 36 19.37 -13.12 18.83
N GLN A 37 20.54 -13.03 18.17
CA GLN A 37 21.81 -12.77 18.86
C GLN A 37 22.06 -11.28 19.19
N GLN A 38 21.25 -10.35 18.67
CA GLN A 38 21.41 -8.90 18.93
C GLN A 38 20.52 -8.38 20.07
N ASN A 39 19.60 -9.19 20.60
CA ASN A 39 18.69 -8.81 21.69
C ASN A 39 18.81 -9.74 22.90
N LYS A 40 20.03 -9.98 23.38
CA LYS A 40 20.25 -10.65 24.67
C LYS A 40 20.27 -9.62 25.80
N PRO A 41 19.29 -9.60 26.72
CA PRO A 41 19.35 -8.75 27.90
C PRO A 41 20.34 -9.33 28.91
N GLU A 42 21.32 -8.53 29.33
CA GLU A 42 22.09 -8.81 30.55
C GLU A 42 21.19 -8.64 31.79
N LYS A 43 21.27 -9.63 32.69
CA LYS A 43 20.62 -9.68 34.01
C LYS A 43 21.72 -9.74 35.09
N PRO A 44 21.44 -9.51 36.39
CA PRO A 44 21.81 -8.28 37.10
C PRO A 44 22.53 -8.54 38.45
N ALA A 45 22.66 -7.47 39.27
CA ALA A 45 22.74 -7.40 40.75
C ALA A 45 24.07 -6.83 41.32
N PRO A 46 24.13 -6.32 42.58
CA PRO A 46 23.10 -6.34 43.64
C PRO A 46 22.83 -5.01 44.40
N LYS A 47 21.80 -5.11 45.25
CA LYS A 47 21.14 -4.15 46.16
C LYS A 47 22.06 -3.51 47.21
N THR A 48 21.71 -2.31 47.70
CA THR A 48 21.83 -1.93 49.12
C THR A 48 20.86 -0.79 49.50
N GLN A 49 19.97 -1.12 50.46
CA GLN A 49 19.31 -0.32 51.52
C GLN A 49 18.41 0.91 51.24
N SER A 50 17.11 0.73 51.57
CA SER A 50 16.22 1.67 52.30
C SER A 50 16.67 1.78 53.78
N PRO A 51 16.33 2.82 54.58
CA PRO A 51 14.94 3.27 54.81
C PRO A 51 14.73 4.77 55.13
N GLU A 52 13.52 5.28 54.90
CA GLU A 52 12.93 6.21 55.87
C GLU A 52 11.41 6.25 55.75
N SER A 53 10.78 6.10 56.91
CA SER A 53 9.36 6.01 57.18
C SER A 53 8.88 7.32 57.79
N ILE A 54 7.80 7.91 57.27
CA ILE A 54 7.01 8.90 58.02
C ILE A 54 5.52 8.61 57.81
N PRO A 55 4.73 8.48 58.90
CA PRO A 55 3.30 8.19 58.85
C PRO A 55 2.48 9.48 58.83
N LEU A 56 1.35 9.49 58.11
CA LEU A 56 0.28 10.44 58.36
C LEU A 56 -1.07 9.73 58.28
N ASN A 57 -1.72 9.63 59.45
CA ASN A 57 -3.15 9.32 59.61
C ASN A 57 -3.91 10.67 59.77
N PRO A 58 -5.25 10.71 59.82
CA PRO A 58 -6.11 11.29 58.79
C PRO A 58 -6.89 12.52 59.31
N LYS A 59 -7.46 13.37 58.41
CA LYS A 59 -8.55 14.25 58.82
C LYS A 59 -9.45 14.75 57.67
N ALA A 60 -10.71 14.32 57.76
CA ALA A 60 -11.98 15.00 57.44
C ALA A 60 -12.32 15.51 56.02
N ALA A 61 -13.47 15.01 55.57
CA ALA A 61 -14.44 15.45 54.55
C ALA A 61 -14.89 16.95 54.73
N PRO A 62 -15.68 17.61 53.83
CA PRO A 62 -16.77 17.04 53.03
C PRO A 62 -16.97 17.56 51.59
N GLU A 63 -17.97 16.94 50.97
CA GLU A 63 -18.61 17.12 49.66
C GLU A 63 -18.68 18.56 49.14
N ASP A 64 -18.22 18.75 47.89
CA ASP A 64 -18.69 19.82 47.02
C ASP A 64 -19.19 19.19 45.72
N THR A 65 -20.51 19.24 45.55
CA THR A 65 -21.19 18.80 44.33
C THR A 65 -20.91 19.85 43.23
N PRO A 66 -20.37 19.48 42.05
CA PRO A 66 -20.19 20.46 40.98
C PRO A 66 -21.55 20.96 40.46
N PRO A 67 -21.68 22.27 40.16
CA PRO A 67 -22.93 22.84 39.66
C PRO A 67 -23.29 22.26 38.29
N ALA A 68 -24.60 22.11 38.05
CA ALA A 68 -25.15 21.60 36.80
C ALA A 68 -24.65 22.41 35.58
N PRO A 69 -24.37 21.74 34.44
CA PRO A 69 -23.86 22.43 33.27
C PRO A 69 -24.91 23.39 32.69
N PRO A 70 -24.49 24.56 32.16
CA PRO A 70 -25.38 25.51 31.53
C PRO A 70 -26.03 24.91 30.28
N ASN A 71 -27.30 25.27 30.09
CA ASN A 71 -28.17 24.84 29.01
C ASN A 71 -27.60 25.27 27.64
N MET A 72 -26.76 24.43 27.03
CA MET A 72 -26.23 24.67 25.70
C MET A 72 -27.29 24.34 24.66
N LYS A 73 -27.78 25.39 24.00
CA LYS A 73 -28.52 25.36 22.74
C LYS A 73 -27.90 24.31 21.82
N SER A 74 -28.68 23.30 21.44
CA SER A 74 -28.26 22.26 20.50
C SER A 74 -27.67 22.91 19.24
N PRO A 75 -26.44 22.58 18.82
CA PRO A 75 -25.96 23.03 17.54
C PRO A 75 -26.87 22.45 16.45
N ALA A 76 -27.22 23.33 15.52
CA ALA A 76 -28.02 23.01 14.36
C ALA A 76 -27.48 21.73 13.71
N LYS A 77 -28.39 20.80 13.45
CA LYS A 77 -28.24 19.60 12.63
C LYS A 77 -27.34 19.92 11.44
N GLU A 78 -26.05 19.63 11.57
CA GLU A 78 -25.12 19.69 10.45
C GLU A 78 -25.69 18.75 9.40
N LYS A 79 -25.90 19.29 8.19
CA LYS A 79 -26.15 18.47 7.01
C LYS A 79 -24.93 17.56 6.89
N SER A 80 -25.08 16.33 7.38
CA SER A 80 -24.27 15.17 7.07
C SER A 80 -24.07 15.17 5.56
N GLY A 81 -22.91 15.66 5.11
CA GLY A 81 -22.49 15.47 3.74
C GLY A 81 -22.55 13.98 3.48
N SER A 82 -23.34 13.55 2.50
CA SER A 82 -23.26 12.16 2.07
C SER A 82 -21.83 11.95 1.60
N SER A 83 -21.04 11.24 2.39
CA SER A 83 -19.82 10.63 1.88
C SER A 83 -20.30 9.72 0.76
N GLU A 84 -20.22 10.18 -0.49
CA GLU A 84 -20.51 9.34 -1.64
C GLU A 84 -19.63 8.10 -1.49
N LYS A 85 -20.29 6.95 -1.36
CA LYS A 85 -19.63 5.67 -1.20
C LYS A 85 -18.89 5.40 -2.50
N LEU A 86 -17.56 5.29 -2.42
CA LEU A 86 -16.71 4.99 -3.56
C LEU A 86 -17.14 3.68 -4.22
N ASP A 87 -17.40 3.70 -5.54
CA ASP A 87 -17.72 2.48 -6.28
C ASP A 87 -16.45 1.65 -6.52
N ARG A 88 -16.34 0.55 -5.77
CA ARG A 88 -15.22 -0.39 -5.86
C ARG A 88 -15.21 -1.21 -7.14
N GLN A 89 -16.28 -1.18 -7.95
CA GLN A 89 -16.34 -1.86 -9.24
C GLN A 89 -15.87 -0.98 -10.40
N ASN A 90 -15.78 0.35 -10.20
CA ASN A 90 -15.30 1.29 -11.20
C ASN A 90 -13.79 1.53 -11.09
N ALA A 91 -13.01 0.90 -11.98
CA ALA A 91 -11.55 1.02 -12.01
C ALA A 91 -11.06 2.48 -12.07
N LYS A 92 -11.76 3.37 -12.79
CA LYS A 92 -11.33 4.77 -12.92
C LYS A 92 -11.53 5.52 -11.61
N GLU A 93 -12.65 5.32 -10.94
CA GLU A 93 -12.91 5.95 -9.64
C GLU A 93 -11.90 5.48 -8.59
N ILE A 94 -11.57 4.19 -8.58
CA ILE A 94 -10.53 3.65 -7.68
C ILE A 94 -9.17 4.24 -8.00
N ALA A 95 -8.78 4.31 -9.27
CA ALA A 95 -7.52 4.96 -9.65
C ALA A 95 -7.47 6.43 -9.20
N VAL A 96 -8.54 7.20 -9.38
CA VAL A 96 -8.63 8.59 -8.90
C VAL A 96 -8.49 8.66 -7.37
N ALA A 97 -9.16 7.77 -6.64
CA ALA A 97 -9.05 7.70 -5.18
C ALA A 97 -7.61 7.39 -4.74
N CYS A 98 -6.96 6.42 -5.37
CA CYS A 98 -5.56 6.07 -5.13
C CYS A 98 -4.64 7.25 -5.39
N LEU A 99 -4.76 7.92 -6.54
CA LEU A 99 -3.91 9.06 -6.88
C LEU A 99 -4.08 10.23 -5.90
N LYS A 100 -5.31 10.52 -5.46
CA LYS A 100 -5.60 11.54 -4.44
C LYS A 100 -4.94 11.17 -3.11
N ALA A 101 -5.14 9.93 -2.64
CA ALA A 101 -4.57 9.45 -1.38
C ALA A 101 -3.03 9.46 -1.42
N TYR A 102 -2.44 8.96 -2.51
CA TYR A 102 -0.99 8.91 -2.72
C TYR A 102 -0.39 10.31 -2.72
N LYS A 103 -0.96 11.25 -3.50
CA LYS A 103 -0.48 12.64 -3.57
C LYS A 103 -0.47 13.34 -2.21
N LYS A 104 -1.45 13.03 -1.35
CA LYS A 104 -1.56 13.58 0.01
C LYS A 104 -0.81 12.77 1.08
N LYS A 105 -0.19 11.64 0.70
CA LYS A 105 0.42 10.67 1.62
C LYS A 105 -0.56 10.14 2.67
N GLU A 106 -1.83 10.00 2.31
CA GLU A 106 -2.86 9.37 3.14
C GLU A 106 -2.70 7.84 3.08
N PHE A 107 -1.67 7.31 3.75
CA PHE A 107 -1.34 5.89 3.68
C PHE A 107 -2.43 4.98 4.26
N GLN A 108 -3.22 5.46 5.21
CA GLN A 108 -4.39 4.72 5.71
C GLN A 108 -5.42 4.51 4.59
N SER A 109 -5.70 5.55 3.80
CA SER A 109 -6.58 5.45 2.64
C SER A 109 -6.00 4.51 1.58
N LEU A 110 -4.69 4.59 1.31
CA LEU A 110 -4.03 3.66 0.39
C LEU A 110 -4.12 2.21 0.87
N SER A 111 -3.91 1.95 2.17
CA SER A 111 -4.07 0.62 2.76
C SER A 111 -5.48 0.09 2.49
N ALA A 112 -6.53 0.86 2.82
CA ALA A 112 -7.92 0.44 2.58
C ALA A 112 -8.26 0.18 1.10
N LEU A 113 -7.56 0.85 0.17
CA LEU A 113 -7.76 0.67 -1.26
C LEU A 113 -6.95 -0.50 -1.85
N SER A 114 -5.92 -0.97 -1.14
CA SER A 114 -4.89 -1.89 -1.66
C SER A 114 -5.30 -3.35 -1.74
N THR A 115 -4.56 -4.11 -2.55
CA THR A 115 -4.58 -5.57 -2.53
C THR A 115 -4.19 -6.09 -1.14
N PRO A 116 -4.64 -7.30 -0.74
CA PRO A 116 -4.27 -7.88 0.56
C PRO A 116 -2.76 -7.88 0.82
N GLY A 117 -1.94 -8.11 -0.21
CA GLY A 117 -0.48 -8.10 -0.09
C GLY A 117 0.12 -6.72 0.23
N ASN A 118 -0.54 -5.63 -0.18
CA ASN A 118 -0.05 -4.26 0.03
C ASN A 118 -0.70 -3.55 1.22
N GLN A 119 -1.81 -4.08 1.76
CA GLN A 119 -2.54 -3.51 2.90
C GLN A 119 -1.63 -3.30 4.12
N GLU A 120 -0.88 -4.33 4.53
CA GLU A 120 0.00 -4.28 5.70
C GLU A 120 1.12 -3.25 5.53
N MET A 121 1.70 -3.17 4.33
CA MET A 121 2.78 -2.23 4.03
C MET A 121 2.31 -0.77 4.14
N PHE A 122 1.13 -0.45 3.60
CA PHE A 122 0.57 0.90 3.73
C PHE A 122 0.04 1.20 5.13
N ALA A 123 -0.47 0.20 5.86
CA ALA A 123 -0.84 0.37 7.27
C ALA A 123 0.39 0.70 8.12
N ALA A 124 1.50 -0.01 7.92
CA ALA A 124 2.77 0.29 8.57
C ALA A 124 3.31 1.67 8.19
N LEU A 125 3.16 2.10 6.93
CA LEU A 125 3.49 3.48 6.54
C LEU A 125 2.60 4.52 7.21
N ALA A 126 1.32 4.23 7.43
CA ALA A 126 0.41 5.12 8.14
C ALA A 126 0.82 5.27 9.62
N GLU A 127 1.25 4.18 10.25
CA GLU A 127 1.69 4.17 11.65
C GLU A 127 3.07 4.83 11.84
N PHE A 128 4.06 4.40 11.07
CA PHE A 128 5.46 4.79 11.29
C PHE A 128 5.89 6.02 10.47
N GLY A 129 5.15 6.38 9.42
CA GLY A 129 5.44 7.51 8.56
C GLY A 129 6.88 7.49 8.05
N GLN A 130 7.61 8.58 8.26
CA GLN A 130 9.00 8.76 7.82
C GLN A 130 9.99 7.77 8.43
N LYS A 131 9.65 7.14 9.57
CA LYS A 131 10.51 6.13 10.21
C LYS A 131 10.43 4.77 9.52
N HIS A 132 9.43 4.53 8.68
CA HIS A 132 9.29 3.27 7.96
C HIS A 132 10.37 3.15 6.87
N PRO A 133 11.06 2.00 6.72
CA PRO A 133 12.14 1.83 5.73
C PRO A 133 11.71 2.09 4.28
N ARG A 134 10.42 1.91 3.96
CA ARG A 134 9.87 2.14 2.63
C ARG A 134 9.41 3.58 2.37
N TYR A 135 9.36 4.46 3.37
CA TYR A 135 8.79 5.80 3.20
C TYR A 135 9.43 6.55 2.04
N ASN A 136 10.76 6.64 2.03
CA ASN A 136 11.50 7.31 0.95
C ASN A 136 11.28 6.61 -0.40
N SER A 137 11.23 5.28 -0.45
CA SER A 137 10.98 4.55 -1.71
C SER A 137 9.59 4.81 -2.30
N ILE A 138 8.60 5.12 -1.46
CA ILE A 138 7.21 5.39 -1.85
C ILE A 138 7.02 6.87 -2.20
N THR A 139 7.68 7.78 -1.48
CA THR A 139 7.50 9.24 -1.62
C THR A 139 8.67 9.95 -2.31
N SER A 140 9.46 9.23 -3.11
CA SER A 140 10.51 9.81 -3.96
C SER A 140 10.60 9.08 -5.30
N GLY A 141 11.49 9.57 -6.18
CA GLY A 141 11.68 9.02 -7.52
C GLY A 141 10.54 9.33 -8.49
N TRP A 142 10.61 8.73 -9.68
CA TRP A 142 9.73 9.06 -10.80
C TRP A 142 8.24 8.86 -10.48
N ARG A 143 7.90 7.82 -9.70
CA ARG A 143 6.51 7.52 -9.30
C ARG A 143 5.90 8.67 -8.52
N TRP A 144 6.62 9.12 -7.49
CA TRP A 144 6.21 10.26 -6.67
C TRP A 144 6.15 11.55 -7.49
N GLU A 145 7.11 11.78 -8.38
CA GLU A 145 7.11 12.96 -9.25
C GLU A 145 5.91 12.99 -10.20
N ALA A 146 5.57 11.86 -10.83
CA ALA A 146 4.42 11.77 -11.71
C ALA A 146 3.10 12.09 -10.97
N ILE A 147 2.91 11.52 -9.78
CA ILE A 147 1.70 11.69 -8.97
C ILE A 147 1.62 13.10 -8.36
N SER A 148 2.74 13.64 -7.89
CA SER A 148 2.76 15.00 -7.31
C SER A 148 2.43 16.07 -8.35
N LYS A 149 2.85 15.87 -9.61
CA LYS A 149 2.53 16.74 -10.75
C LYS A 149 1.16 16.46 -11.37
N TRP A 150 0.57 15.27 -11.11
CA TRP A 150 -0.74 14.90 -11.63
C TRP A 150 -1.82 15.92 -11.22
N LYS A 151 -2.66 16.29 -12.18
CA LYS A 151 -3.84 17.11 -11.99
C LYS A 151 -5.06 16.27 -12.34
N PRO A 152 -6.15 16.31 -11.54
CA PRO A 152 -7.39 15.63 -11.89
C PRO A 152 -7.85 16.12 -13.26
N THR A 153 -7.79 15.25 -14.25
CA THR A 153 -8.29 15.50 -15.60
C THR A 153 -9.09 14.26 -15.99
N GLU A 154 -10.30 14.50 -16.47
CA GLU A 154 -11.21 13.45 -16.93
C GLU A 154 -11.35 13.55 -18.46
N PRO A 155 -11.59 12.43 -19.17
CA PRO A 155 -11.65 11.07 -18.63
C PRO A 155 -10.30 10.35 -18.58
N LEU A 156 -10.04 9.59 -17.50
CA LEU A 156 -8.92 8.64 -17.47
C LEU A 156 -9.12 7.49 -18.48
N THR A 157 -8.03 6.97 -19.04
CA THR A 157 -8.06 5.83 -19.96
C THR A 157 -7.78 4.54 -19.20
N VAL A 158 -8.74 3.60 -19.22
CA VAL A 158 -8.57 2.26 -18.64
C VAL A 158 -8.26 1.25 -19.73
N ARG A 159 -7.35 0.32 -19.43
CA ARG A 159 -7.03 -0.85 -20.24
C ARG A 159 -6.91 -2.08 -19.37
N TYR A 160 -7.18 -3.26 -19.91
CA TYR A 160 -7.22 -4.50 -19.13
C TYR A 160 -6.11 -5.46 -19.54
N ARG A 161 -5.52 -6.13 -18.56
CA ARG A 161 -4.61 -7.26 -18.75
C ARG A 161 -5.30 -8.52 -18.23
N GLY A 162 -6.06 -9.17 -19.10
CA GLY A 162 -6.94 -10.27 -18.72
C GLY A 162 -8.14 -9.82 -17.89
N SER A 163 -8.81 -10.78 -17.25
CA SER A 163 -10.04 -10.52 -16.48
C SER A 163 -9.79 -9.88 -15.12
N ASN A 164 -8.56 -9.95 -14.57
CA ASN A 164 -8.32 -9.63 -13.16
C ASN A 164 -7.36 -8.45 -12.95
N THR A 165 -6.93 -7.77 -14.02
CA THR A 165 -6.00 -6.65 -13.90
C THR A 165 -6.44 -5.49 -14.79
N ALA A 166 -6.45 -4.29 -14.23
CA ALA A 166 -6.68 -3.05 -14.95
C ALA A 166 -5.47 -2.13 -14.81
N ALA A 167 -5.15 -1.40 -15.88
CA ALA A 167 -4.18 -0.33 -15.92
C ALA A 167 -4.92 0.96 -16.28
N VAL A 168 -4.90 1.95 -15.39
CA VAL A 168 -5.59 3.24 -15.58
C VAL A 168 -4.56 4.34 -15.78
N GLU A 169 -4.44 4.84 -17.00
CA GLU A 169 -3.50 5.91 -17.36
C GLU A 169 -3.92 7.25 -16.78
N PHE A 170 -3.00 7.91 -16.07
CA PHE A 170 -3.17 9.23 -15.46
C PHE A 170 -2.16 10.27 -15.95
N GLY A 171 -1.19 9.85 -16.75
CA GLY A 171 -0.18 10.70 -17.35
C GLY A 171 0.62 9.93 -18.38
N ALA A 172 1.37 10.63 -19.23
CA ALA A 172 2.22 9.99 -20.21
C ALA A 172 3.42 10.88 -20.56
N THR A 173 4.49 10.24 -21.00
CA THR A 173 5.61 10.88 -21.70
C THR A 173 5.50 10.58 -23.20
N ARG A 174 6.58 10.83 -23.95
CA ARG A 174 6.66 10.41 -25.36
C ARG A 174 6.65 8.88 -25.48
N SER A 175 7.32 8.17 -24.58
CA SER A 175 7.57 6.73 -24.65
C SER A 175 6.81 5.91 -23.61
N GLU A 176 6.37 6.51 -22.50
CA GLU A 176 5.76 5.76 -21.39
C GLU A 176 4.35 6.26 -21.08
N SER A 177 3.51 5.36 -20.56
CA SER A 177 2.23 5.69 -19.93
C SER A 177 2.36 5.50 -18.43
N TYR A 178 2.06 6.51 -17.63
CA TYR A 178 1.96 6.37 -16.18
C TYR A 178 0.57 5.85 -15.82
N VAL A 179 0.53 4.68 -15.20
CA VAL A 179 -0.71 3.95 -14.92
C VAL A 179 -0.83 3.59 -13.45
N VAL A 180 -2.06 3.64 -12.93
CA VAL A 180 -2.44 2.93 -11.72
C VAL A 180 -2.75 1.49 -12.10
N MET A 181 -2.04 0.54 -11.51
CA MET A 181 -2.33 -0.89 -11.62
C MET A 181 -3.33 -1.28 -10.55
N LEU A 182 -4.39 -1.96 -10.98
CA LEU A 182 -5.44 -2.48 -10.12
C LEU A 182 -5.61 -3.97 -10.35
N GLU A 183 -5.90 -4.70 -9.29
CA GLU A 183 -6.28 -6.12 -9.34
C GLU A 183 -7.73 -6.32 -8.89
N TRP A 184 -8.43 -7.25 -9.53
CA TRP A 184 -9.78 -7.64 -9.14
C TRP A 184 -9.72 -8.72 -8.08
N VAL A 185 -10.11 -8.37 -6.86
CA VAL A 185 -10.10 -9.25 -5.69
C VAL A 185 -11.47 -9.15 -5.03
N ASP A 186 -12.14 -10.27 -4.76
CA ASP A 186 -13.44 -10.29 -4.05
C ASP A 186 -14.46 -9.28 -4.60
N GLU A 187 -14.64 -9.28 -5.93
CA GLU A 187 -15.60 -8.41 -6.64
C GLU A 187 -15.32 -6.89 -6.58
N GLN A 188 -14.08 -6.51 -6.27
CA GLN A 188 -13.64 -5.11 -6.24
C GLN A 188 -12.27 -4.90 -6.88
N TRP A 189 -12.03 -3.69 -7.39
CA TRP A 189 -10.71 -3.23 -7.79
C TRP A 189 -9.90 -2.78 -6.57
N CYS A 190 -8.71 -3.35 -6.45
CA CYS A 190 -7.74 -3.09 -5.40
C CYS A 190 -6.46 -2.50 -6.00
N PHE A 191 -5.88 -1.51 -5.31
CA PHE A 191 -4.62 -0.88 -5.70
C PHE A 191 -3.45 -1.84 -5.54
N GLU A 192 -2.67 -2.00 -6.60
CA GLU A 192 -1.47 -2.83 -6.59
C GLU A 192 -0.19 -1.98 -6.65
N ASP A 193 0.00 -1.20 -7.72
CA ASP A 193 1.16 -0.33 -7.85
C ASP A 193 0.89 0.82 -8.84
N ILE A 194 1.86 1.70 -9.00
CA ILE A 194 1.97 2.68 -10.07
C ILE A 194 3.13 2.26 -10.98
N ASN A 195 2.82 2.04 -12.26
CA ASN A 195 3.76 1.57 -13.27
C ASN A 195 3.93 2.56 -14.42
N SER A 196 5.01 2.38 -15.19
CA SER A 196 5.33 3.14 -16.40
C SER A 196 5.60 2.23 -17.60
N PRO A 197 4.63 1.40 -18.06
CA PRO A 197 4.82 0.61 -19.27
C PRO A 197 5.15 1.49 -20.48
N ASP A 198 5.78 0.86 -21.49
CA ASP A 198 5.86 1.47 -22.82
C ASP A 198 4.45 1.86 -23.29
N ARG A 199 4.37 3.04 -23.90
CA ARG A 199 3.11 3.65 -24.29
C ARG A 199 2.38 2.88 -25.38
N GLN A 200 3.12 2.24 -26.30
CA GLN A 200 2.52 1.40 -27.32
C GLN A 200 1.99 0.11 -26.71
N ASP A 201 2.76 -0.50 -25.81
CA ASP A 201 2.35 -1.70 -25.08
C ASP A 201 1.05 -1.44 -24.29
N PHE A 202 0.98 -0.34 -23.54
CA PHE A 202 -0.25 0.05 -22.84
C PHE A 202 -1.43 0.23 -23.80
N ARG A 203 -1.22 0.89 -24.94
CA ARG A 203 -2.28 1.17 -25.92
C ARG A 203 -2.78 -0.07 -26.65
N SER A 204 -1.96 -1.12 -26.73
CA SER A 204 -2.31 -2.41 -27.32
C SER A 204 -3.25 -3.23 -26.45
N LEU A 205 -3.33 -2.95 -25.14
CA LEU A 205 -4.21 -3.66 -24.22
C LEU A 205 -5.70 -3.44 -24.56
N PRO A 206 -6.57 -4.44 -24.30
CA PRO A 206 -8.02 -4.32 -24.43
C PRO A 206 -8.62 -3.12 -23.67
N LYS A 207 -9.65 -2.48 -24.25
CA LYS A 207 -10.45 -1.42 -23.61
C LYS A 207 -11.60 -1.94 -22.77
N GLU A 208 -12.01 -3.17 -23.03
CA GLU A 208 -13.09 -3.85 -22.34
C GLU A 208 -12.49 -5.03 -21.57
N ARG A 209 -13.07 -5.32 -20.42
CA ARG A 209 -12.68 -6.45 -19.58
C ARG A 209 -13.18 -7.74 -20.27
N PRO A 210 -12.30 -8.70 -20.57
CA PRO A 210 -12.69 -10.00 -21.13
C PRO A 210 -13.60 -10.80 -20.21
#